data_AF-D6U8D2-F1
#
_entry.id   AF-D6U8D2-F1
#
_cell.length_a   1.000
_cell.length_b   1.000
_cell.length_c   1.000
_cell.angle_alpha   90.00
_cell.angle_beta   90.00
_cell.angle_gamma   90.00
#
_symmetry.space_group_name_H-M   'P 1'
#
loop_
_entity.id
_entity.type
_entity.pdbx_description
1 polymer ?
#
loop_
_entity_poly.entity_id
_entity_poly.type
_entity_poly.pdbx_seq_one_letter_code
_entity_poly.pdbx_strand_id
1 'polypeptide(L)'
;MKQKPETYMLVFQRSMTFRNICGDLTFVSSGEIVPGVELLQEIPAMSGSPAIYELAMTLDGEHKVLIVLKSLVILCREQSPKSSANKTKTTHAHAG
;
A
#
# COMPACT_ATOMS: atom_id res chain seq x y z
N MET A 1 19.67 16.94 -4.91
CA MET A 1 19.46 15.81 -3.98
C MET A 1 18.34 14.95 -4.54
N LYS A 2 18.60 13.71 -4.97
CA LYS A 2 17.54 12.81 -5.43
C LYS A 2 16.90 12.20 -4.18
N GLN A 3 15.68 12.64 -3.82
CA GLN A 3 14.86 11.90 -2.86
C GLN A 3 14.69 10.48 -3.41
N LYS A 4 14.92 9.47 -2.56
CA LYS A 4 14.59 8.10 -2.95
C LYS A 4 13.08 8.04 -3.19
N PRO A 5 12.60 7.42 -4.28
CA PRO A 5 11.16 7.22 -4.45
C PRO A 5 10.64 6.45 -3.23
N GLU A 6 9.65 7.03 -2.56
CA GLU A 6 8.97 6.37 -1.46
C GLU A 6 7.97 5.37 -2.04
N THR A 7 8.05 4.11 -1.60
CA THR A 7 7.09 3.07 -1.97
C THR A 7 6.00 2.94 -0.93
N TYR A 8 4.81 2.59 -1.39
CA TYR A 8 3.58 2.47 -0.63
C TYR A 8 2.93 1.11 -0.90
N MET A 9 2.02 0.71 -0.02
CA MET A 9 1.02 -0.31 -0.26
C MET A 9 -0.31 0.41 -0.50
N LEU A 10 -0.94 0.12 -1.63
CA LEU A 10 -2.28 0.58 -1.95
C LEU A 10 -3.30 -0.45 -1.49
N VAL A 11 -4.27 -0.05 -0.68
CA VAL A 11 -5.36 -0.91 -0.23
C VAL A 11 -6.66 -0.45 -0.89
N PHE A 12 -7.20 -1.25 -1.79
CA PHE A 12 -8.54 -1.04 -2.36
C PHE A 12 -9.59 -1.60 -1.42
N GLN A 13 -10.38 -0.73 -0.81
CA GLN A 13 -11.47 -1.19 0.04
C GLN A 13 -12.71 -1.48 -0.80
N ARG A 14 -13.19 -2.73 -0.73
CA ARG A 14 -14.51 -3.10 -1.23
C ARG A 14 -15.37 -3.49 -0.06
N SER A 15 -16.52 -2.85 0.07
CA SER A 15 -17.55 -3.21 1.04
C SER A 15 -18.80 -3.66 0.32
N MET A 16 -19.45 -4.67 0.90
CA MET A 16 -20.77 -5.13 0.48
C MET A 16 -21.66 -5.25 1.71
N THR A 17 -22.88 -4.78 1.56
CA THR A 17 -23.95 -5.00 2.52
C THR A 17 -24.91 -6.00 1.90
N PHE A 18 -25.18 -7.11 2.57
CA PHE A 18 -26.21 -8.05 2.17
C PHE A 18 -27.23 -8.24 3.28
N ARG A 19 -28.44 -8.59 2.87
CA ARG A 19 -29.50 -8.99 3.80
C ARG A 19 -29.50 -10.51 3.87
N ASN A 20 -29.35 -11.06 5.07
CA ASN A 20 -29.38 -12.52 5.26
C ASN A 20 -30.83 -13.04 5.11
N ILE A 21 -30.99 -14.36 5.15
CA ILE A 21 -32.31 -15.02 5.02
C ILE A 21 -33.28 -14.69 6.17
N CYS A 22 -32.76 -14.20 7.31
CA CYS A 22 -33.54 -13.76 8.46
C CYS A 22 -33.97 -12.29 8.37
N GLY A 23 -33.50 -11.56 7.35
CA GLY A 23 -33.77 -10.14 7.16
C GLY A 23 -32.75 -9.18 7.78
N ASP A 24 -31.72 -9.69 8.46
CA ASP A 24 -30.68 -8.88 9.08
C ASP A 24 -29.69 -8.35 8.03
N LEU A 25 -29.23 -7.12 8.22
CA LEU A 25 -28.17 -6.53 7.42
C LEU A 25 -26.81 -6.96 7.94
N THR A 26 -26.03 -7.62 7.09
CA THR A 26 -24.63 -7.97 7.35
C THR A 26 -23.72 -7.12 6.48
N PHE A 27 -22.69 -6.56 7.09
CA PHE A 27 -21.65 -5.80 6.41
C PHE A 27 -20.38 -6.65 6.31
N VAL A 28 -19.85 -6.77 5.10
CA VAL A 28 -18.55 -7.41 4.85
C VAL A 28 -17.65 -6.42 4.13
N SER A 29 -16.45 -6.23 4.66
CA SER A 29 -15.38 -5.48 4.01
C SER A 29 -14.22 -6.41 3.64
N SER A 30 -13.71 -6.24 2.43
CA SER A 30 -12.51 -6.90 1.93
C SER A 30 -11.56 -5.85 1.37
N GLY A 31 -10.26 -6.00 1.62
CA GLY A 31 -9.22 -5.13 1.08
C GLY A 31 -8.33 -5.90 0.11
N GLU A 32 -8.18 -5.41 -1.12
CA GLU A 32 -7.14 -5.89 -2.04
C GLU A 32 -5.89 -5.04 -1.87
N ILE A 33 -4.74 -5.67 -1.62
CA ILE A 33 -3.49 -5.00 -1.30
C ILE A 33 -2.56 -5.10 -2.51
N VAL A 34 -2.12 -3.95 -3.01
CA VAL A 34 -1.12 -3.84 -4.09
C VAL A 34 0.16 -3.20 -3.53
N PRO A 35 1.23 -3.97 -3.30
CA PRO A 35 2.49 -3.44 -2.79
C PRO A 35 3.31 -2.73 -3.89
N GLY A 36 4.37 -2.04 -3.48
CA GLY A 36 5.37 -1.46 -4.39
C GLY A 36 4.82 -0.35 -5.29
N VAL A 37 3.78 0.36 -4.86
CA VAL A 37 3.28 1.55 -5.59
C VAL A 37 4.12 2.77 -5.27
N GLU A 38 4.41 3.57 -6.28
CA GLU A 38 5.06 4.88 -6.13
C GLU A 38 4.01 5.97 -6.32
N LEU A 39 3.96 6.93 -5.40
CA LEU A 39 3.09 8.10 -5.54
C LEU A 39 3.75 9.11 -6.49
N LEU A 40 3.18 9.27 -7.69
CA LEU A 40 3.66 10.26 -8.66
C LEU A 40 3.09 11.64 -8.34
N GLN A 41 1.77 11.69 -8.13
CA GLN A 41 1.07 12.94 -7.87
C GLN A 41 -0.16 12.73 -6.99
N GLU A 42 -0.40 13.67 -6.10
CA GLU A 42 -1.68 13.83 -5.40
C GLU A 42 -2.40 15.05 -5.96
N ILE A 43 -3.62 14.85 -6.44
CA ILE A 43 -4.46 15.93 -6.98
C ILE A 43 -5.62 16.14 -6.00
N PRO A 44 -5.73 17.32 -5.37
CA PRO A 44 -6.79 17.61 -4.41
C PRO A 44 -8.16 17.73 -5.11
N ALA A 45 -9.23 17.63 -4.34
CA ALA A 45 -10.59 17.85 -4.85
C ALA A 45 -10.76 19.31 -5.30
N MET A 46 -11.47 19.51 -6.41
CA MET A 46 -11.87 20.81 -6.92
C MET A 46 -13.40 20.87 -7.08
N SER A 47 -13.96 22.07 -7.30
CA SER A 47 -15.40 22.20 -7.54
C SER A 47 -15.81 21.33 -8.74
N GLY A 48 -16.65 20.32 -8.49
CA GLY A 48 -17.09 19.37 -9.51
C GLY A 48 -16.09 18.25 -9.86
N SER A 49 -14.98 18.08 -9.13
CA SER A 49 -14.02 16.99 -9.37
C SER A 49 -13.50 16.38 -8.06
N PRO A 50 -13.57 15.04 -7.91
CA PRO A 50 -13.09 14.36 -6.71
C PRO A 50 -11.55 14.40 -6.63
N ALA A 51 -11.02 14.21 -5.43
CA ALA A 51 -9.58 14.10 -5.23
C ALA A 51 -9.08 12.74 -5.75
N ILE A 52 -7.90 12.73 -6.41
CA ILE A 52 -7.31 11.53 -7.00
C ILE A 52 -5.83 11.39 -6.67
N TYR A 53 -5.35 10.15 -6.74
CA TYR A 53 -3.92 9.82 -6.77
C TYR A 53 -3.53 9.36 -8.18
N GLU A 54 -2.36 9.78 -8.63
CA GLU A 54 -1.65 9.20 -9.76
C GLU A 54 -0.48 8.38 -9.21
N LEU A 55 -0.49 7.09 -9.52
CA LEU A 55 0.41 6.09 -8.96
C LEU A 55 1.15 5.36 -10.07
N ALA A 56 2.43 5.08 -9.87
CA ALA A 56 3.20 4.16 -10.68
C ALA A 56 3.28 2.79 -9.99
N MET A 57 3.18 1.72 -10.77
CA MET A 57 3.38 0.36 -10.30
C MET A 57 3.94 -0.53 -11.40
N THR A 58 4.50 -1.67 -11.00
CA THR A 58 4.88 -2.73 -11.94
C THR A 58 3.88 -3.87 -11.86
N LEU A 59 3.22 -4.18 -12.97
CA LEU A 59 2.31 -5.33 -13.10
C LEU A 59 2.84 -6.22 -14.22
N ASP A 60 3.09 -7.49 -13.91
CA ASP A 60 3.62 -8.48 -14.86
C ASP A 60 4.95 -8.05 -15.51
N GLY A 61 5.77 -7.28 -14.78
CA GLY A 61 7.06 -6.76 -15.27
C GLY A 61 6.94 -5.49 -16.12
N GLU A 62 5.72 -5.01 -16.39
CA GLU A 62 5.49 -3.77 -17.11
C GLU A 62 5.17 -2.61 -16.17
N HIS A 63 5.75 -1.45 -16.45
CA HIS A 63 5.47 -0.23 -15.71
C HIS A 63 4.13 0.36 -16.16
N LYS A 64 3.21 0.54 -15.21
CA LYS A 64 1.85 1.06 -15.45
C LYS A 64 1.57 2.26 -14.56
N VAL A 65 0.76 3.18 -15.07
CA VAL A 65 0.23 4.32 -14.33
C VAL A 65 -1.23 4.04 -13.99
N LEU A 66 -1.57 4.25 -12.73
CA LEU A 66 -2.88 4.02 -12.17
C LEU A 66 -3.43 5.33 -11.60
N ILE A 67 -4.63 5.71 -12.01
CA ILE A 67 -5.36 6.86 -11.48
C ILE A 67 -6.53 6.35 -10.64
N VAL A 68 -6.60 6.73 -9.36
CA VAL A 68 -7.62 6.25 -8.42
C VAL A 68 -8.20 7.37 -7.57
N LEU A 69 -9.49 7.25 -7.23
CA LEU A 69 -10.14 8.17 -6.29
C LEU A 69 -9.57 7.96 -4.88
N LYS A 70 -9.16 9.06 -4.22
CA LYS A 70 -8.61 8.99 -2.85
C LYS A 70 -9.58 8.37 -1.84
N SER A 71 -10.89 8.53 -2.05
CA SER A 71 -11.93 8.02 -1.15
C SER A 71 -12.12 6.50 -1.23
N LEU A 72 -11.59 5.83 -2.25
CA LEU A 72 -11.76 4.39 -2.47
C LEU A 72 -10.54 3.57 -2.05
N VAL A 73 -9.46 4.24 -1.68
CA VAL A 73 -8.17 3.60 -1.41
C VAL A 73 -7.53 4.15 -0.15
N ILE A 74 -6.65 3.35 0.45
CA ILE A 74 -5.74 3.79 1.51
C ILE A 74 -4.32 3.58 1.03
N LEU A 75 -3.48 4.62 1.13
CA LEU A 75 -2.04 4.52 0.90
C LEU A 75 -1.32 4.36 2.24
N CYS A 76 -0.65 3.24 2.41
CA CYS A 76 0.19 2.96 3.57
C CYS A 76 1.66 2.99 3.14
N ARG A 77 2.52 3.74 3.84
CA ARG A 77 3.96 3.68 3.53
C ARG A 77 4.51 2.28 3.76
N GLU A 78 5.26 1.75 2.79
CA GLU A 78 6.02 0.52 3.02
C GLU A 78 7.15 0.83 3.99
N GLN A 79 7.11 0.21 5.17
CA GLN A 79 8.26 0.25 6.05
C GLN A 79 9.36 -0.58 5.40
N SER A 80 10.43 0.07 4.97
CA SER A 80 11.66 -0.60 4.56
C SER A 80 12.06 -1.61 5.64
N PRO A 81 12.36 -2.88 5.29
CA PRO A 81 12.79 -3.84 6.29
C PRO A 81 14.01 -3.25 6.99
N LYS A 82 13.88 -2.97 8.30
CA LYS A 82 15.03 -2.60 9.13
C LYS A 82 15.99 -3.76 9.01
N SER A 83 17.10 -3.54 8.29
CA SER A 83 18.22 -4.45 8.18
C SER A 83 18.57 -4.93 9.59
N SER A 84 18.12 -6.14 9.92
CA SER A 84 18.51 -6.82 11.14
C SER A 84 19.91 -7.33 10.91
N ALA A 85 20.87 -6.41 10.95
CA ALA A 85 22.28 -6.72 11.09
C ALA A 85 22.48 -7.25 12.51
N ASN A 86 22.03 -8.49 12.76
CA ASN A 86 22.39 -9.20 13.96
C ASN A 86 23.83 -9.66 13.77
N LYS A 87 24.73 -8.86 14.32
CA LYS A 87 26.18 -9.01 14.28
C LYS A 87 26.54 -10.32 14.99
N THR A 88 26.78 -11.38 14.23
CA THR A 88 27.33 -12.65 14.72
C THR A 88 28.69 -12.36 15.36
N LYS A 89 28.74 -12.25 16.69
CA LYS A 89 29.99 -12.19 17.44
C LYS A 89 30.41 -13.63 17.75
N THR A 90 31.07 -14.26 16.80
CA THR A 90 31.77 -15.54 17.02
C THR A 90 32.94 -15.28 17.99
N THR A 91 32.82 -15.71 19.24
CA THR A 91 33.96 -15.80 20.15
C THR A 91 34.64 -17.15 19.97
N HIS A 92 35.76 -17.18 19.24
CA HIS A 92 36.75 -18.23 19.41
C HIS A 92 37.50 -17.99 20.71
N ALA A 93 37.28 -18.85 21.70
CA ALA A 93 38.17 -18.98 22.85
C ALA A 93 38.96 -20.27 22.68
N HIS A 94 40.25 -20.14 22.37
CA HIS A 94 41.24 -21.21 22.46
C HIS A 94 42.47 -20.63 23.14
N ALA A 95 42.75 -21.07 24.37
CA ALA A 95 44.06 -21.13 25.02
C ALA A 95 43.87 -21.54 26.49
N GLY A 96 44.46 -22.67 26.86
CA GLY A 96 44.43 -23.26 28.20
C GLY A 96 44.57 -24.77 28.11
#